data_AF-A0A257WQ57-F1
#
_entry.id   AF-A0A257WQ57-F1
#
_cell.length_a   1.000
_cell.length_b   1.000
_cell.length_c   1.000
_cell.angle_alpha   90.00
_cell.angle_beta   90.00
_cell.angle_gamma   90.00
#
_symmetry.space_group_name_H-M   'P 1'
#
loop_
_entity.id
_entity.type
_entity.pdbx_description
1 polymer ?
#
loop_
_entity_poly.entity_id
_entity_poly.type
_entity_poly.pdbx_seq_one_letter_code
_entity_poly.pdbx_strand_id
1 'polypeptide(L)'
;MQLAATDKNRARWEALAPLVGATKLRPKSELVEVWAQTRDGTPLLCAAEVGRARVAAFGGDTTYQWVLHDQAEEHQRFWRQMILWLARKEADTNQPVWAKVEPRNFHPGGTVPIEFGARDDSGQPVPDAEFSVEIIKPGGKKESLAVRKGTDSSFADFTNTDLPGDYWARVEARHGGSLIGMEASTRFIVDPTDLELDQPNADYETLQKIADITGGQLLRPEDLAGFLKRLTEMKLEDLTRVTVLPLWDNWWLLLAFVGVMTAEWALRKRWGLA
;
A
#
# COMPACT_ATOMS: atom_id res chain seq x y z
N MET A 1 19.38 -28.99 -7.94
CA MET A 1 18.28 -29.49 -8.81
C MET A 1 18.42 -30.99 -9.00
N GLN A 2 17.28 -31.71 -8.98
CA GLN A 2 17.25 -33.17 -9.09
C GLN A 2 16.42 -33.60 -10.30
N LEU A 3 17.06 -34.19 -11.32
CA LEU A 3 16.37 -34.78 -12.47
C LEU A 3 15.90 -36.22 -12.19
N ALA A 4 16.61 -36.91 -11.30
CA ALA A 4 16.31 -38.26 -10.81
C ALA A 4 16.58 -38.35 -9.30
N ALA A 5 16.35 -39.53 -8.71
CA ALA A 5 16.69 -39.82 -7.32
C ALA A 5 18.17 -39.48 -7.01
N THR A 6 18.46 -39.11 -5.76
CA THR A 6 19.73 -38.53 -5.34
C THR A 6 20.96 -39.36 -5.75
N ASP A 7 20.83 -40.69 -5.72
CA ASP A 7 21.84 -41.67 -6.12
C ASP A 7 22.14 -41.67 -7.62
N LYS A 8 21.14 -41.39 -8.47
CA LYS A 8 21.25 -41.42 -9.94
C LYS A 8 21.29 -40.05 -10.59
N ASN A 9 21.09 -38.98 -9.82
CA ASN A 9 20.93 -37.63 -10.33
C ASN A 9 22.12 -37.18 -11.19
N ARG A 10 23.36 -37.41 -10.74
CA ARG A 10 24.57 -37.02 -11.47
C ARG A 10 24.70 -37.73 -12.82
N ALA A 11 24.51 -39.06 -12.82
CA ALA A 11 24.54 -39.83 -14.06
C ALA A 11 23.46 -39.38 -15.05
N ARG A 12 22.28 -38.99 -14.56
CA ARG A 12 21.20 -38.46 -15.42
C ARG A 12 21.58 -37.13 -16.05
N TRP A 13 22.21 -36.22 -15.29
CA TRP A 13 22.74 -34.97 -15.82
C TRP A 13 23.81 -35.18 -16.89
N GLU A 14 24.72 -36.13 -16.70
CA GLU A 14 25.80 -36.44 -17.64
C GLU A 14 25.30 -37.14 -18.92
N ALA A 15 24.15 -37.80 -18.87
CA ALA A 15 23.52 -38.44 -20.01
C ALA A 15 22.70 -37.48 -20.91
N LEU A 16 22.47 -36.24 -20.48
CA LEU A 16 21.74 -35.25 -21.28
C LEU A 16 22.50 -34.90 -22.56
N ALA A 17 21.75 -34.63 -23.62
CA ALA A 17 22.35 -34.09 -24.84
C ALA A 17 23.08 -32.77 -24.51
N PRO A 18 24.33 -32.60 -24.99
CA PRO A 18 25.14 -31.44 -24.65
C PRO A 18 24.50 -30.17 -25.22
N LEU A 19 24.59 -29.07 -24.46
CA LEU A 19 24.16 -27.77 -24.96
C LEU A 19 25.17 -27.26 -26.00
N VAL A 20 24.69 -27.01 -27.22
CA VAL A 20 25.53 -26.58 -28.35
C VAL A 20 25.74 -25.06 -28.35
N GLY A 21 24.82 -24.31 -27.76
CA GLY A 21 24.90 -22.86 -27.64
C GLY A 21 24.75 -22.40 -26.18
N ALA A 22 25.53 -21.37 -25.83
CA ALA A 22 25.37 -20.67 -24.57
C ALA A 22 25.87 -19.22 -24.65
N THR A 23 25.14 -18.32 -24.00
CA THR A 23 25.60 -16.96 -23.71
C THR A 23 26.59 -17.00 -22.55
N LYS A 24 27.74 -16.35 -22.72
CA LYS A 24 28.76 -16.25 -21.65
C LYS A 24 28.26 -15.38 -20.52
N LEU A 25 28.06 -15.96 -19.35
CA LEU A 25 27.69 -15.24 -18.14
C LEU A 25 28.93 -14.82 -17.35
N ARG A 26 28.85 -13.65 -16.70
CA ARG A 26 29.87 -13.18 -15.75
C ARG A 26 29.19 -12.78 -14.43
N PRO A 27 29.51 -13.45 -13.31
CA PRO A 27 29.05 -13.04 -12.00
C PRO A 27 29.46 -11.60 -11.72
N LYS A 28 28.53 -10.75 -11.31
CA LYS A 28 28.80 -9.34 -11.01
C LYS A 28 29.48 -9.16 -9.65
N SER A 29 29.27 -10.08 -8.72
CA SER A 29 29.82 -10.09 -7.37
C SER A 29 29.90 -11.52 -6.82
N GLU A 30 30.60 -11.71 -5.70
CA GLU A 30 30.73 -13.00 -5.00
C GLU A 30 29.41 -13.51 -4.39
N LEU A 31 28.40 -12.62 -4.27
CA LEU A 31 27.06 -12.98 -3.81
C LEU A 31 26.26 -13.75 -4.87
N VAL A 32 26.74 -13.79 -6.11
CA VAL A 32 26.11 -14.56 -7.18
C VAL A 32 26.65 -15.98 -7.15
N GLU A 33 25.79 -16.93 -6.82
CA GLU A 33 26.12 -18.35 -6.82
C GLU A 33 26.18 -18.88 -8.25
N VAL A 34 27.23 -19.63 -8.58
CA VAL A 34 27.35 -20.35 -9.85
C VAL A 34 26.90 -21.79 -9.62
N TRP A 35 25.76 -22.16 -10.20
CA TRP A 35 25.16 -23.48 -10.05
C TRP A 35 25.55 -24.45 -11.18
N ALA A 36 25.87 -23.92 -12.35
CA ALA A 36 26.40 -24.70 -13.46
C ALA A 36 27.46 -23.91 -14.21
N GLN A 37 28.50 -24.61 -14.67
CA GLN A 37 29.60 -24.07 -15.45
C GLN A 37 30.06 -25.08 -16.49
N THR A 38 30.66 -24.57 -17.57
CA THR A 38 31.40 -25.38 -18.55
C THR A 38 32.64 -26.01 -17.92
N ARG A 39 33.24 -26.99 -18.62
CA ARG A 39 34.51 -27.60 -18.22
C ARG A 39 35.65 -26.58 -18.10
N ASP A 40 35.59 -25.53 -18.91
CA ASP A 40 36.57 -24.43 -18.91
C ASP A 40 36.27 -23.37 -17.83
N GLY A 41 35.32 -23.63 -16.93
CA GLY A 41 34.98 -22.75 -15.80
C GLY A 41 34.10 -21.55 -16.17
N THR A 42 33.59 -21.46 -17.40
CA THR A 42 32.64 -20.39 -17.77
C THR A 42 31.26 -20.68 -17.17
N PRO A 43 30.66 -19.77 -16.38
CA PRO A 43 29.33 -19.96 -15.80
C PRO A 43 28.23 -20.07 -16.85
N LEU A 44 27.30 -21.00 -16.61
CA LEU A 44 26.14 -21.28 -17.45
C LEU A 44 24.82 -21.07 -16.70
N LEU A 45 24.81 -21.24 -15.39
CA LEU A 45 23.65 -20.98 -14.55
C LEU A 45 24.12 -20.24 -13.30
N CYS A 46 23.65 -19.02 -13.14
CA CYS A 46 23.93 -18.19 -11.99
C CYS A 46 22.62 -17.88 -11.25
N ALA A 47 22.66 -17.85 -9.94
CA ALA A 47 21.54 -17.49 -9.09
C ALA A 47 21.97 -16.48 -8.03
N ALA A 48 21.08 -15.55 -7.68
CA ALA A 48 21.30 -14.61 -6.59
C ALA A 48 19.97 -14.27 -5.93
N GLU A 49 20.02 -13.97 -4.63
CA GLU A 49 18.92 -13.31 -3.93
C GLU A 49 19.22 -11.81 -3.87
N VAL A 50 18.33 -11.00 -4.46
CA VAL A 50 18.44 -9.53 -4.46
C VAL A 50 17.27 -8.97 -3.67
N GLY A 51 17.55 -8.57 -2.43
CA GLY A 51 16.52 -8.18 -1.47
C GLY A 51 15.59 -9.35 -1.16
N ARG A 52 14.33 -9.28 -1.60
CA ARG A 52 13.32 -10.35 -1.42
C ARG A 52 13.08 -11.18 -2.68
N ALA A 53 13.68 -10.79 -3.82
CA ALA A 53 13.53 -11.49 -5.09
C ALA A 53 14.63 -12.53 -5.30
N ARG A 54 14.27 -13.63 -5.95
CA ARG A 54 15.21 -14.59 -6.51
C ARG A 54 15.41 -14.29 -7.98
N VAL A 55 16.66 -14.18 -8.42
CA VAL A 55 17.02 -13.94 -9.81
C VAL A 55 17.92 -15.09 -10.24
N ALA A 56 17.60 -15.70 -11.39
CA ALA A 56 18.46 -16.67 -12.03
C ALA A 56 18.76 -16.23 -13.47
N ALA A 57 19.99 -16.44 -13.90
CA ALA A 57 20.43 -16.26 -15.28
C ALA A 57 20.91 -17.61 -15.81
N PHE A 58 20.23 -18.14 -16.81
CA PHE A 58 20.60 -19.36 -17.51
C PHE A 58 21.09 -19.01 -18.91
N GLY A 59 22.35 -19.35 -19.21
CA GLY A 59 23.02 -18.99 -20.45
C GLY A 59 22.75 -19.95 -21.61
N GLY A 60 22.27 -21.17 -21.34
CA GLY A 60 22.01 -22.16 -22.40
C GLY A 60 20.80 -21.81 -23.25
N ASP A 61 20.94 -21.83 -24.57
CA ASP A 61 19.86 -21.52 -25.52
C ASP A 61 19.37 -22.75 -26.32
N THR A 62 20.00 -23.91 -26.14
CA THR A 62 19.65 -25.15 -26.85
C THR A 62 18.98 -26.23 -25.99
N THR A 63 18.28 -25.88 -24.91
CA THR A 63 17.57 -26.87 -24.07
C THR A 63 16.48 -27.64 -24.81
N TYR A 64 15.94 -27.08 -25.90
CA TYR A 64 15.01 -27.77 -26.81
C TYR A 64 15.60 -29.05 -27.40
N GLN A 65 16.94 -29.17 -27.50
CA GLN A 65 17.59 -30.38 -27.99
C GLN A 65 17.35 -31.57 -27.08
N TRP A 66 17.16 -31.37 -25.78
CA TRP A 66 16.79 -32.45 -24.86
C TRP A 66 15.47 -33.09 -25.28
N VAL A 67 14.49 -32.28 -25.69
CA VAL A 67 13.21 -32.79 -26.22
C VAL A 67 13.42 -33.57 -27.52
N LEU A 68 14.29 -33.10 -28.41
CA LEU A 68 14.62 -33.79 -29.67
C LEU A 68 15.38 -35.11 -29.47
N HIS A 69 16.07 -35.26 -28.35
CA HIS A 69 16.82 -36.46 -27.97
C HIS A 69 16.04 -37.38 -27.02
N ASP A 70 14.71 -37.31 -27.00
CA ASP A 70 13.83 -38.14 -26.16
C ASP A 70 14.05 -37.95 -24.65
N GLN A 71 14.48 -36.75 -24.24
CA GLN A 71 14.73 -36.33 -22.85
C GLN A 71 13.76 -35.22 -22.43
N ALA A 72 12.50 -35.33 -22.89
CA ALA A 72 11.47 -34.33 -22.63
C ALA A 72 11.08 -34.23 -21.15
N GLU A 73 11.12 -35.35 -20.41
CA GLU A 73 10.85 -35.36 -18.97
C GLU A 73 11.89 -34.55 -18.19
N GLU A 74 13.17 -34.71 -18.52
CA GLU A 74 14.27 -33.99 -17.88
C GLU A 74 14.17 -32.50 -18.15
N HIS A 75 13.87 -32.13 -19.39
CA HIS A 75 13.60 -30.76 -19.77
C HIS A 75 12.46 -30.16 -18.95
N GLN A 76 11.33 -30.86 -18.84
CA GLN A 76 10.18 -30.39 -18.07
C GLN A 76 10.48 -30.29 -16.58
N ARG A 77 11.19 -31.28 -16.01
CA ARG A 77 11.59 -31.28 -14.59
C ARG A 77 12.52 -30.12 -14.27
N PHE A 78 13.52 -29.86 -15.13
CA PHE A 78 14.45 -28.74 -14.99
C PHE A 78 13.71 -27.41 -14.94
N TRP A 79 12.90 -27.11 -15.96
CA TRP A 79 12.18 -25.83 -16.02
C TRP A 79 11.13 -25.68 -14.94
N ARG A 80 10.42 -26.76 -14.59
CA ARG A 80 9.46 -26.75 -13.49
C ARG A 80 10.16 -26.40 -12.16
N GLN A 81 11.28 -27.06 -11.86
CA GLN A 81 12.05 -26.75 -10.65
C GLN A 81 12.60 -25.33 -10.66
N MET A 82 13.08 -24.85 -11.81
CA MET A 82 13.55 -23.48 -11.95
C MET A 82 12.45 -22.45 -11.67
N ILE A 83 11.26 -22.64 -12.23
CA ILE A 83 10.11 -21.75 -12.02
C ILE A 83 9.65 -21.83 -10.55
N LEU A 84 9.58 -23.03 -9.97
CA LEU A 84 9.23 -23.19 -8.55
C LEU A 84 10.27 -22.54 -7.63
N TRP A 85 11.58 -22.64 -7.94
CA TRP A 85 12.64 -21.96 -7.20
C TRP A 85 12.50 -20.45 -7.25
N LEU A 86 12.30 -19.89 -8.45
CA LEU A 86 12.09 -18.46 -8.66
C LEU A 86 10.85 -17.95 -7.94
N ALA A 87 9.79 -18.75 -7.90
CA ALA A 87 8.54 -18.43 -7.21
C ALA A 87 8.57 -18.70 -5.69
N ARG A 88 9.70 -19.18 -5.12
CA ARG A 88 9.80 -19.67 -3.73
C ARG A 88 8.79 -20.78 -3.38
N LYS A 89 8.27 -21.49 -4.38
CA LYS A 89 7.25 -22.55 -4.25
C LYS A 89 7.82 -23.96 -4.10
N GLU A 90 9.14 -24.10 -4.04
CA GLU A 90 9.82 -25.40 -3.80
C GLU A 90 9.42 -26.00 -2.46
N ALA A 91 9.11 -25.12 -1.52
CA ALA A 91 8.79 -25.44 -0.15
C ALA A 91 7.27 -25.40 0.11
N ASP A 92 6.47 -24.68 -0.70
CA ASP A 92 4.99 -24.69 -0.62
C ASP A 92 4.37 -26.10 -0.76
N THR A 93 5.08 -27.07 -1.36
CA THR A 93 4.57 -28.44 -1.52
C THR A 93 4.77 -29.29 -0.27
N ASN A 94 5.67 -28.92 0.66
CA ASN A 94 6.04 -29.77 1.80
C ASN A 94 6.46 -28.99 3.06
N GLN A 95 6.11 -27.70 3.17
CA GLN A 95 6.43 -26.92 4.36
C GLN A 95 5.53 -27.35 5.53
N PRO A 96 6.11 -27.56 6.72
CA PRO A 96 5.34 -27.86 7.92
C PRO A 96 4.41 -26.73 8.33
N VAL A 97 4.63 -25.50 7.85
CA VAL A 97 3.84 -24.31 8.16
C VAL A 97 3.53 -23.58 6.86
N TRP A 98 2.28 -23.17 6.67
CA TRP A 98 1.84 -22.43 5.49
C TRP A 98 0.98 -21.24 5.89
N ALA A 99 0.99 -20.19 5.06
CA ALA A 99 0.18 -18.99 5.24
C ALA A 99 -0.36 -18.52 3.88
N LYS A 100 -1.62 -18.11 3.87
CA LYS A 100 -2.40 -17.79 2.68
C LYS A 100 -3.24 -16.54 2.91
N VAL A 101 -3.27 -15.69 1.89
CA VAL A 101 -4.09 -14.48 1.84
C VAL A 101 -4.74 -14.44 0.46
N GLU A 102 -6.06 -14.44 0.43
CA GLU A 102 -6.87 -14.35 -0.80
C GLU A 102 -8.08 -13.43 -0.57
N PRO A 103 -8.30 -12.41 -1.43
CA PRO A 103 -7.44 -11.95 -2.53
C PRO A 103 -6.08 -11.40 -2.03
N ARG A 104 -5.14 -11.06 -2.93
CA ARG A 104 -3.83 -10.48 -2.55
C ARG A 104 -3.75 -8.96 -2.69
N ASN A 105 -4.81 -8.34 -3.20
CA ASN A 105 -4.94 -6.90 -3.38
C ASN A 105 -6.13 -6.42 -2.56
N PHE A 106 -5.93 -5.34 -1.82
CA PHE A 106 -6.93 -4.74 -0.94
C PHE A 106 -6.92 -3.22 -1.07
N HIS A 107 -8.05 -2.58 -0.76
CA HIS A 107 -8.14 -1.14 -0.66
C HIS A 107 -7.73 -0.67 0.76
N PRO A 108 -7.31 0.60 0.91
CA PRO A 108 -7.02 1.16 2.22
C PRO A 108 -8.23 1.09 3.16
N GLY A 109 -8.00 0.72 4.42
CA GLY A 109 -9.05 0.49 5.42
C GLY A 109 -9.81 -0.83 5.27
N GLY A 110 -9.47 -1.66 4.27
CA GLY A 110 -10.03 -3.00 4.10
C GLY A 110 -9.51 -4.02 5.12
N THR A 111 -10.33 -5.04 5.41
CA THR A 111 -9.94 -6.18 6.25
C THR A 111 -9.28 -7.27 5.40
N VAL A 112 -8.11 -7.72 5.83
CA VAL A 112 -7.32 -8.76 5.18
C VAL A 112 -7.45 -10.06 5.99
N PRO A 113 -8.17 -11.07 5.48
CA PRO A 113 -8.22 -12.38 6.10
C PRO A 113 -6.92 -13.14 5.79
N ILE A 114 -6.31 -13.70 6.83
CA ILE A 114 -5.09 -14.50 6.73
C ILE A 114 -5.43 -15.89 7.25
N GLU A 115 -5.27 -16.89 6.40
CA GLU A 115 -5.45 -18.30 6.73
C GLU A 115 -4.07 -18.97 6.83
N PHE A 116 -3.84 -19.78 7.85
CA PHE A 116 -2.56 -20.45 8.05
C PHE A 116 -2.75 -21.76 8.81
N GLY A 117 -1.75 -22.64 8.72
CA GLY A 117 -1.80 -23.92 9.41
C GLY A 117 -0.44 -24.58 9.48
N ALA A 118 -0.38 -25.66 10.26
CA ALA A 118 0.79 -26.52 10.37
C ALA A 118 0.42 -27.95 9.97
N ARG A 119 1.35 -28.64 9.31
CA ARG A 119 1.23 -30.04 8.87
C ARG A 119 2.43 -30.85 9.34
N ASP A 120 2.20 -32.12 9.63
CA ASP A 120 3.26 -33.09 9.93
C ASP A 120 3.91 -33.64 8.64
N ASP A 121 4.91 -34.51 8.80
CA ASP A 121 5.62 -35.16 7.68
C ASP A 121 4.70 -36.06 6.83
N SER A 122 3.52 -36.44 7.36
CA SER A 122 2.50 -37.21 6.66
C SER A 122 1.46 -36.31 5.97
N GLY A 123 1.60 -34.99 6.05
CA GLY A 123 0.70 -33.99 5.49
C GLY A 123 -0.58 -33.76 6.28
N GLN A 124 -0.72 -34.32 7.48
CA GLN A 124 -1.89 -34.13 8.33
C GLN A 124 -1.79 -32.85 9.17
N PRO A 125 -2.90 -32.16 9.47
CA PRO A 125 -2.90 -30.98 10.32
C PRO A 125 -2.37 -31.28 11.73
N VAL A 126 -1.63 -30.34 12.32
CA VAL A 126 -1.18 -30.41 13.72
C VAL A 126 -2.15 -29.61 14.61
N PRO A 127 -3.10 -30.24 15.31
CA PRO A 127 -4.18 -29.54 16.01
C PRO A 127 -3.70 -28.72 17.23
N ASP A 128 -2.66 -29.20 17.91
CA ASP A 128 -2.10 -28.57 19.12
C ASP A 128 -0.99 -27.56 18.83
N ALA A 129 -0.86 -27.11 17.57
CA ALA A 129 0.07 -26.06 17.22
C ALA A 129 -0.33 -24.71 17.83
N GLU A 130 0.66 -24.00 18.36
CA GLU A 130 0.59 -22.61 18.78
C GLU A 130 1.13 -21.72 17.67
N PHE A 131 0.33 -20.78 17.18
CA PHE A 131 0.72 -19.90 16.08
C PHE A 131 0.98 -18.48 16.57
N SER A 132 2.03 -17.86 16.06
CA SER A 132 2.29 -16.43 16.18
C SER A 132 2.25 -15.81 14.78
N VAL A 133 1.43 -14.76 14.61
CA VAL A 133 1.27 -14.06 13.33
C VAL A 133 1.73 -12.62 13.49
N GLU A 134 2.67 -12.20 12.65
CA GLU A 134 3.22 -10.84 12.61
C GLU A 134 3.04 -10.23 11.21
N ILE A 135 2.51 -9.01 11.15
CA ILE A 135 2.39 -8.23 9.92
C ILE A 135 3.50 -7.19 9.86
N ILE A 136 4.27 -7.19 8.78
CA ILE A 136 5.27 -6.19 8.45
C ILE A 136 4.65 -5.20 7.46
N LYS A 137 4.45 -3.97 7.90
CA LYS A 137 3.90 -2.86 7.10
C LYS A 137 4.93 -2.29 6.12
N PRO A 138 4.52 -1.48 5.12
CA PRO A 138 5.44 -0.85 4.16
C PRO A 138 6.58 -0.03 4.82
N GLY A 139 6.34 0.55 6.00
CA GLY A 139 7.36 1.26 6.79
C GLY A 139 8.23 0.38 7.71
N GLY A 140 8.15 -0.94 7.59
CA GLY A 140 8.89 -1.89 8.44
C GLY A 140 8.35 -2.08 9.85
N LYS A 141 7.33 -1.32 10.25
CA LYS A 141 6.63 -1.50 11.52
C LYS A 141 5.95 -2.87 11.56
N LYS A 142 6.10 -3.55 12.69
CA LYS A 142 5.54 -4.88 12.95
C LYS A 142 4.30 -4.79 13.83
N GLU A 143 3.32 -5.64 13.57
CA GLU A 143 2.08 -5.74 14.34
C GLU A 143 1.70 -7.20 14.54
N SER A 144 1.47 -7.62 15.79
CA SER A 144 1.07 -8.99 16.11
C SER A 144 -0.45 -9.12 16.06
N LEU A 145 -0.95 -10.23 15.51
CA LEU A 145 -2.38 -10.48 15.37
C LEU A 145 -2.88 -11.54 16.35
N ALA A 146 -4.12 -11.37 16.78
CA ALA A 146 -4.83 -12.40 17.54
C ALA A 146 -5.22 -13.55 16.60
N VAL A 147 -4.82 -14.76 16.99
CA VAL A 147 -5.11 -15.99 16.24
C VAL A 147 -6.44 -16.57 16.69
N ARG A 148 -7.28 -16.96 15.72
CA ARG A 148 -8.49 -17.76 15.93
C ARG A 148 -8.23 -19.16 15.40
N LYS A 149 -8.32 -20.17 16.27
CA LYS A 149 -8.18 -21.58 15.87
C LYS A 149 -9.45 -22.07 15.16
N GLY A 150 -9.29 -22.72 14.02
CA GLY A 150 -10.34 -23.51 13.36
C GLY A 150 -10.03 -25.02 13.47
N THR A 151 -10.78 -25.84 12.74
CA THR A 151 -10.67 -27.31 12.79
C THR A 151 -9.41 -27.81 12.06
N ASP A 152 -9.17 -27.36 10.83
CA ASP A 152 -8.03 -27.78 9.99
C ASP A 152 -7.00 -26.66 9.75
N SER A 153 -7.43 -25.40 9.88
CA SER A 153 -6.63 -24.20 9.71
C SER A 153 -6.99 -23.15 10.77
N SER A 154 -6.08 -22.20 10.99
CA SER A 154 -6.25 -21.04 11.86
C SER A 154 -6.35 -19.77 11.04
N PHE A 155 -6.98 -18.75 11.62
CA PHE A 155 -7.32 -17.51 10.95
C PHE A 155 -6.92 -16.29 11.78
N ALA A 156 -6.49 -15.23 11.12
CA ALA A 156 -6.30 -13.90 11.71
C ALA A 156 -6.81 -12.84 10.74
N ASP A 157 -7.48 -11.82 11.27
CA ASP A 157 -7.96 -10.68 10.47
C ASP A 157 -7.06 -9.48 10.75
N PHE A 158 -6.57 -8.84 9.69
CA PHE A 158 -5.79 -7.61 9.78
C PHE A 158 -6.57 -6.44 9.19
N THR A 159 -6.81 -5.40 9.98
CA THR A 159 -7.62 -4.24 9.58
C THR A 159 -6.82 -2.95 9.38
N ASN A 160 -5.56 -2.92 9.84
CA ASN A 160 -4.75 -1.70 9.88
C ASN A 160 -4.00 -1.46 8.55
N THR A 161 -4.79 -1.34 7.48
CA THR A 161 -4.37 -1.18 6.07
C THR A 161 -4.41 0.28 5.63
N ASP A 162 -4.09 1.22 6.54
CA ASP A 162 -4.21 2.67 6.28
C ASP A 162 -3.20 3.20 5.25
N LEU A 163 -2.06 2.52 5.10
CA LEU A 163 -0.99 2.95 4.21
C LEU A 163 -0.98 2.08 2.95
N PRO A 164 -0.93 2.67 1.75
CA PRO A 164 -0.75 1.90 0.54
C PRO A 164 0.66 1.31 0.47
N GLY A 165 0.77 0.14 -0.16
CA GLY A 165 2.03 -0.53 -0.43
C GLY A 165 2.04 -2.01 -0.03
N ASP A 166 3.25 -2.50 0.20
CA ASP A 166 3.53 -3.91 0.37
C ASP A 166 3.50 -4.36 1.83
N TYR A 167 2.66 -5.34 2.12
CA TYR A 167 2.56 -5.97 3.43
C TYR A 167 3.02 -7.42 3.38
N TRP A 168 3.59 -7.88 4.48
CA TRP A 168 4.05 -9.26 4.64
C TRP A 168 3.48 -9.84 5.93
N ALA A 169 2.76 -10.95 5.82
CA ALA A 169 2.31 -11.75 6.94
C ALA A 169 3.33 -12.87 7.18
N ARG A 170 3.87 -12.92 8.39
CA ARG A 170 4.79 -13.94 8.86
C ARG A 170 4.08 -14.80 9.90
N VAL A 171 4.17 -16.12 9.73
CA VAL A 171 3.54 -17.09 10.63
C VAL A 171 4.61 -18.04 11.15
N GLU A 172 4.73 -18.10 12.48
CA GLU A 172 5.56 -19.06 13.20
C GLU A 172 4.63 -20.05 13.90
N ALA A 173 4.96 -21.34 13.85
CA ALA A 173 4.22 -22.38 14.56
C ALA A 173 5.13 -23.11 15.56
N ARG A 174 4.62 -23.38 16.76
CA ARG A 174 5.30 -24.14 17.80
C ARG A 174 4.42 -25.28 18.28
N HIS A 175 5.04 -26.40 18.63
CA HIS A 175 4.37 -27.53 19.28
C HIS A 175 5.21 -27.99 20.47
N GLY A 176 4.61 -28.01 21.67
CA GLY A 176 5.33 -28.37 22.90
C GLY A 176 6.58 -27.51 23.17
N GLY A 177 6.55 -26.22 22.77
CA GLY A 177 7.67 -25.28 22.92
C GLY A 177 8.76 -25.36 21.85
N SER A 178 8.70 -26.32 20.90
CA SER A 178 9.64 -26.43 19.78
C SER A 178 9.06 -25.86 18.50
N LEU A 179 9.90 -25.23 17.68
CA LEU A 179 9.54 -24.70 16.35
C LEU A 179 9.16 -25.84 15.40
N ILE A 180 8.02 -25.69 14.72
CA ILE A 180 7.61 -26.58 13.63
C ILE A 180 8.16 -26.00 12.33
N GLY A 181 9.24 -26.57 11.80
CA GLY A 181 9.81 -26.14 10.52
C GLY A 181 10.28 -24.68 10.49
N MET A 182 10.24 -24.08 9.29
CA MET A 182 10.56 -22.67 9.07
C MET A 182 9.30 -21.81 9.11
N GLU A 183 9.46 -20.51 9.42
CA GLU A 183 8.37 -19.54 9.34
C GLU A 183 7.78 -19.47 7.93
N ALA A 184 6.45 -19.42 7.84
CA ALA A 184 5.76 -19.16 6.58
C ALA A 184 5.66 -17.65 6.38
N SER A 185 5.81 -17.19 5.13
CA SER A 185 5.60 -15.78 4.79
C SER A 185 4.75 -15.64 3.54
N THR A 186 3.77 -14.74 3.59
CA THR A 186 2.94 -14.42 2.43
C THR A 186 2.78 -12.91 2.29
N ARG A 187 2.62 -12.46 1.05
CA ARG A 187 2.59 -11.05 0.68
C ARG A 187 1.20 -10.69 0.17
N PHE A 188 0.72 -9.54 0.62
CA PHE A 188 -0.44 -8.86 0.05
C PHE A 188 -0.11 -7.37 -0.17
N ILE A 189 -0.90 -6.73 -1.01
CA ILE A 189 -0.71 -5.34 -1.44
C ILE A 189 -1.96 -4.57 -1.06
N VAL A 190 -1.75 -3.39 -0.49
CA VAL A 190 -2.82 -2.39 -0.34
C VAL A 190 -2.62 -1.37 -1.45
N ASP A 191 -3.56 -1.31 -2.38
CA ASP A 191 -3.45 -0.44 -3.54
C ASP A 191 -3.66 1.02 -3.12
N PRO A 192 -2.85 1.97 -3.65
CA PRO A 192 -3.11 3.39 -3.49
C PRO A 192 -4.37 3.74 -4.26
N THR A 193 -5.52 3.59 -3.61
CA THR A 193 -6.81 3.92 -4.21
C THR A 193 -7.14 5.33 -3.80
N ASP A 194 -7.12 6.24 -4.77
CA ASP A 194 -7.71 7.55 -4.60
C ASP A 194 -9.19 7.43 -4.97
N LEU A 195 -10.06 7.51 -3.97
CA LEU A 195 -11.52 7.43 -4.15
C LEU A 195 -12.01 8.46 -5.18
N GLU A 196 -11.33 9.61 -5.29
CA GLU A 196 -11.66 10.66 -6.26
C GLU A 196 -11.33 10.26 -7.71
N LEU A 197 -10.31 9.41 -7.90
CA LEU A 197 -9.95 8.89 -9.23
C LEU A 197 -10.80 7.68 -9.66
N ASP A 198 -11.32 6.92 -8.69
CA ASP A 198 -12.19 5.78 -8.95
C ASP A 198 -13.60 6.22 -9.38
N GLN A 199 -14.09 7.34 -8.84
CA GLN A 199 -15.36 7.97 -9.23
C GLN A 199 -15.16 9.44 -9.60
N PRO A 200 -14.57 9.72 -10.79
CA PRO A 200 -14.27 11.10 -11.20
C PRO A 200 -15.52 11.90 -11.61
N ASN A 201 -16.70 11.28 -11.60
CA ASN A 201 -17.95 11.92 -12.00
C ASN A 201 -18.53 12.72 -10.84
N ALA A 202 -18.90 13.97 -11.11
CA ALA A 202 -19.61 14.80 -10.13
C ALA A 202 -20.99 14.21 -9.80
N ASP A 203 -21.31 14.09 -8.51
CA ASP A 203 -22.65 13.74 -8.04
C ASP A 203 -23.56 14.98 -8.04
N TYR A 204 -24.19 15.23 -9.18
CA TYR A 204 -25.12 16.36 -9.37
C TYR A 204 -26.33 16.29 -8.44
N GLU A 205 -26.76 15.10 -8.02
CA GLU A 205 -27.92 14.97 -7.13
C GLU A 205 -27.58 15.48 -5.73
N THR A 206 -26.42 15.07 -5.22
CA THR A 206 -25.92 15.55 -3.92
C THR A 206 -25.64 17.05 -3.95
N LEU A 207 -25.01 17.55 -5.02
CA LEU A 207 -24.75 18.99 -5.18
C LEU A 207 -26.06 19.80 -5.23
N GLN A 208 -27.10 19.30 -5.91
CA GLN A 208 -28.42 19.95 -5.95
C GLN A 208 -29.06 19.99 -4.55
N LYS A 209 -29.02 18.89 -3.80
CA LYS A 209 -29.56 18.86 -2.42
C LYS A 209 -28.87 19.87 -1.51
N ILE A 210 -27.55 19.99 -1.60
CA ILE A 210 -26.78 20.98 -0.83
C ILE A 210 -27.21 22.41 -1.21
N ALA A 211 -27.35 22.69 -2.50
CA ALA A 211 -27.81 23.99 -2.98
C ALA A 211 -29.21 24.31 -2.44
N ASP A 212 -30.15 23.36 -2.51
CA ASP A 212 -31.53 23.55 -2.05
C ASP A 212 -31.59 23.85 -0.54
N ILE A 213 -30.76 23.20 0.29
CA ILE A 213 -30.73 23.39 1.75
C ILE A 213 -30.06 24.72 2.13
N THR A 214 -29.02 25.12 1.40
CA THR A 214 -28.23 26.32 1.72
C THR A 214 -28.78 27.60 1.07
N GLY A 215 -29.78 27.48 0.19
CA GLY A 215 -30.23 28.58 -0.67
C GLY A 215 -29.21 28.92 -1.78
N GLY A 216 -28.27 28.01 -2.04
CA GLY A 216 -27.30 28.12 -3.13
C GLY A 216 -27.89 27.75 -4.49
N GLN A 217 -27.03 27.75 -5.52
CA GLN A 217 -27.41 27.35 -6.88
C GLN A 217 -26.36 26.40 -7.45
N LEU A 218 -26.81 25.28 -8.03
CA LEU A 218 -25.97 24.39 -8.84
C LEU A 218 -25.70 25.05 -10.20
N LEU A 219 -24.43 25.19 -10.56
CA LEU A 219 -24.00 25.77 -11.84
C LEU A 219 -23.21 24.73 -12.62
N ARG A 220 -23.60 24.54 -13.89
CA ARG A 220 -22.78 23.76 -14.83
C ARG A 220 -21.63 24.64 -15.35
N PRO A 221 -20.52 24.04 -15.82
CA PRO A 221 -19.39 24.78 -16.37
C PRO A 221 -19.78 25.80 -17.45
N GLU A 222 -20.74 25.44 -18.30
CA GLU A 222 -21.29 26.28 -19.37
C GLU A 222 -22.05 27.52 -18.85
N ASP A 223 -22.67 27.45 -17.67
CA ASP A 223 -23.47 28.52 -17.09
C ASP A 223 -22.65 29.53 -16.28
N LEU A 224 -21.40 29.19 -15.95
CA LEU A 224 -20.53 29.96 -15.06
C LEU A 224 -20.30 31.39 -15.57
N ALA A 225 -20.02 31.57 -16.86
CA ALA A 225 -19.77 32.90 -17.43
C ALA A 225 -21.01 33.81 -17.33
N GLY A 226 -22.19 33.25 -17.58
CA GLY A 226 -23.46 33.98 -17.47
C GLY A 226 -23.82 34.29 -16.01
N PHE A 227 -23.47 33.41 -15.07
CA PHE A 227 -23.63 33.66 -13.65
C PHE A 227 -22.72 34.79 -13.16
N LEU A 228 -21.43 34.76 -13.49
CA LEU A 228 -20.47 35.82 -13.11
C LEU A 228 -20.90 37.19 -13.62
N LYS A 229 -21.43 37.25 -14.85
CA LYS A 229 -21.97 38.50 -15.41
C LYS A 229 -23.16 39.02 -14.60
N ARG A 230 -24.13 38.15 -14.28
CA ARG A 230 -25.27 38.49 -13.41
C ARG A 230 -24.83 38.95 -12.02
N LEU A 231 -23.81 38.30 -11.44
CA LEU A 231 -23.26 38.64 -10.13
C LEU A 231 -22.59 40.02 -10.13
N THR A 232 -21.93 40.38 -11.23
CA THR A 232 -21.30 41.70 -11.40
C THR A 232 -22.36 42.80 -11.62
N GLU A 233 -23.45 42.46 -12.32
CA GLU A 233 -24.59 43.36 -12.56
C GLU A 233 -25.51 43.48 -11.34
N MET A 234 -25.43 42.54 -10.40
CA MET A 234 -26.13 42.55 -9.13
C MET A 234 -25.62 43.73 -8.31
N LYS A 235 -26.36 44.84 -8.34
CA LYS A 235 -26.21 45.90 -7.35
C LYS A 235 -26.56 45.28 -6.01
N LEU A 236 -25.60 45.15 -5.09
CA LEU A 236 -25.91 44.88 -3.70
C LEU A 236 -26.90 45.97 -3.26
N GLU A 237 -28.17 45.60 -3.09
CA GLU A 237 -29.16 46.51 -2.54
C GLU A 237 -28.70 46.92 -1.15
N ASP A 238 -28.61 48.24 -0.98
CA ASP A 238 -28.29 48.98 0.23
C ASP A 238 -27.68 48.15 1.36
N LEU A 239 -26.35 48.07 1.35
CA LEU A 239 -25.61 48.03 2.60
C LEU A 239 -26.06 49.26 3.39
N THR A 240 -27.06 49.08 4.24
CA THR A 240 -27.62 50.10 5.12
C THR A 240 -26.51 50.44 6.11
N ARG A 241 -25.65 51.36 5.69
CA ARG A 241 -24.56 51.85 6.52
C ARG A 241 -25.20 52.74 7.57
N VAL A 242 -25.57 52.13 8.69
CA VAL A 242 -26.01 52.84 9.88
C VAL A 242 -24.82 53.66 10.36
N THR A 243 -24.83 54.94 10.00
CA THR A 243 -23.79 55.88 10.37
C THR A 243 -24.32 56.65 11.57
N VAL A 244 -23.81 56.35 12.77
CA VAL A 244 -24.19 57.07 13.99
C VAL A 244 -23.44 58.39 13.98
N LEU A 245 -24.14 59.48 13.68
CA LEU A 245 -23.61 60.84 13.78
C LEU A 245 -23.85 61.37 15.20
N PRO A 246 -22.82 61.55 16.04
CA PRO A 246 -22.97 62.16 17.35
C PRO A 246 -23.35 63.63 17.22
N LEU A 247 -24.59 63.98 17.58
CA LEU A 247 -25.10 65.36 17.51
C LEU A 247 -24.34 66.32 18.45
N TRP A 248 -23.74 65.80 19.53
CA TRP A 248 -22.97 66.57 20.50
C TRP A 248 -21.55 66.91 20.04
N ASP A 249 -20.99 66.16 19.08
CA ASP A 249 -19.60 66.31 18.63
C ASP A 249 -19.50 67.32 17.48
N ASN A 250 -20.00 68.53 17.79
CA ASN A 250 -20.12 69.63 16.84
C ASN A 250 -19.40 70.85 17.43
N TRP A 251 -18.36 71.33 16.73
CA TRP A 251 -17.53 72.46 17.19
C TRP A 251 -18.33 73.73 17.52
N TRP A 252 -19.46 73.95 16.83
CA TRP A 252 -20.35 75.09 17.07
C TRP A 252 -21.14 74.96 18.39
N LEU A 253 -21.53 73.74 18.80
CA LEU A 253 -22.16 73.47 20.10
C LEU A 253 -21.17 73.75 21.25
N LEU A 254 -19.91 73.35 21.05
CA LEU A 254 -18.83 73.67 22.00
C LEU A 254 -18.64 75.18 22.15
N LEU A 255 -18.59 75.93 21.05
CA LEU A 255 -18.49 77.40 21.09
C LEU A 255 -19.70 78.04 21.77
N ALA A 256 -20.91 77.56 21.51
CA ALA A 256 -22.12 78.06 22.16
C ALA A 256 -22.06 77.82 23.68
N PHE A 257 -21.67 76.62 24.12
CA PHE A 257 -21.53 76.27 25.53
C PHE A 257 -20.48 77.13 26.25
N VAL A 258 -19.28 77.28 25.65
CA VAL A 258 -18.22 78.15 26.17
C VAL A 258 -18.69 79.61 26.20
N GLY A 259 -19.42 80.05 25.18
CA GLY A 259 -20.02 81.39 25.12
C GLY A 259 -21.00 81.66 26.27
N VAL A 260 -21.88 80.70 26.57
CA VAL A 260 -22.82 80.81 27.70
C VAL A 260 -22.08 80.81 29.03
N MET A 261 -21.11 79.93 29.23
CA MET A 261 -20.31 79.87 30.47
C MET A 261 -19.48 81.13 30.70
N THR A 262 -18.86 81.66 29.64
CA THR A 262 -18.08 82.91 29.73
C THR A 262 -18.99 84.11 29.96
N ALA A 263 -20.17 84.15 29.32
CA ALA A 263 -21.18 85.17 29.57
C ALA A 263 -21.70 85.12 31.01
N GLU A 264 -22.02 83.93 31.53
CA GLU A 264 -22.43 83.75 32.92
C GLU A 264 -21.35 84.22 33.89
N TRP A 265 -20.10 83.80 33.68
CA TRP A 265 -18.98 84.23 34.51
C TRP A 265 -18.80 85.75 34.48
N ALA A 266 -18.88 86.38 33.30
CA ALA A 266 -18.76 87.82 33.16
C ALA A 266 -19.92 88.56 33.85
N LEU A 267 -21.14 88.01 33.79
CA LEU A 267 -22.32 88.53 34.49
C LEU A 267 -22.16 88.41 36.01
N ARG A 268 -21.76 87.23 36.51
CA ARG A 268 -21.48 87.01 37.95
C ARG A 268 -20.41 87.95 38.47
N LYS A 269 -19.34 88.17 37.69
CA LYS A 269 -18.26 89.09 38.05
C LYS A 269 -18.72 90.56 38.07
N ARG A 270 -19.60 90.96 37.15
CA ARG A 270 -20.21 92.31 37.16
C ARG A 270 -21.22 92.53 38.29
N TRP A 271 -21.87 91.47 38.76
CA TRP A 271 -22.85 91.53 39.86
C TRP A 271 -22.26 91.19 41.24
N GLY A 272 -20.93 90.99 41.34
CA GLY A 272 -20.23 90.83 42.62
C GLY A 272 -20.46 89.50 43.33
N LEU A 273 -20.84 88.45 42.60
CA LEU A 273 -21.15 87.10 43.13
C LEU A 273 -20.01 86.08 42.90
N ALA A 274 -18.76 86.55 42.81
CA ALA A 274 -17.57 85.73 42.59
C ALA A 274 -16.55 85.93 43.71
#